data_AF-A0A2M8U3C2-F1
#
_entry.id   AF-A0A2M8U3C2-F1
#
_cell.length_a   1.000
_cell.length_b   1.000
_cell.length_c   1.000
_cell.angle_alpha   90.00
_cell.angle_beta   90.00
_cell.angle_gamma   90.00
#
_symmetry.space_group_name_H-M   'P 1'
#
loop_
_entity.id
_entity.type
_entity.pdbx_description
1 polymer ?
#
loop_
_entity_poly.entity_id
_entity_poly.type
_entity_poly.pdbx_seq_one_letter_code
_entity_poly.pdbx_strand_id
1 'polypeptide(L)'
;MFVGMKQTLRLPTDNEFAAIRGNDASFDGRFYYGVASTKIFCRPSCVSRAPKRENVRIFDSTDAAEAAGFRPCKRCQPDKAPAADARLERARALIDSKLAMGEPTPTLPQLAKAAHMGATHLQRRFAAAYGLSPRAYAEAQRVALLKTELRNGSGVTDAIYGAGFGAASRVYEKAGRWLGMTPADYRRGGEGLTLTVAIRRTAMGSTLVAESTRGVAALLFGNTEKAMLAELRDEFPAARTDRDDTAGAAAFAALEAMLAGREPPKGLRLDLRGTPFQIRVWTALQAIPAGETRSYQQIAQSLGAPKASRAVGSACGNNIIGVLVPCHRALRSDGSLGGYRWGLDRKEKLLTGEGVALEPAE
;
A
#
# COMPACT_ATOMS: atom_id res chain seq x y z
N MET A 1 39.11 20.71 30.09
CA MET A 1 38.51 19.51 30.71
C MET A 1 37.26 19.14 29.93
N PHE A 2 37.37 18.24 28.95
CA PHE A 2 36.20 17.65 28.30
C PHE A 2 35.68 16.53 29.20
N VAL A 3 34.60 16.80 29.92
CA VAL A 3 33.88 15.79 30.70
C VAL A 3 33.20 14.86 29.70
N GLY A 4 33.74 13.65 29.56
CA GLY A 4 33.17 12.60 28.73
C GLY A 4 31.80 12.16 29.27
N MET A 5 30.73 12.55 28.60
CA MET A 5 29.41 11.96 28.81
C MET A 5 29.49 10.48 28.39
N LYS A 6 29.53 9.56 29.36
CA LYS A 6 29.31 8.13 29.09
C LYS A 6 27.87 7.98 28.59
N GLN A 7 27.70 7.92 27.27
CA GLN A 7 26.42 7.54 26.65
C GLN A 7 25.98 6.20 27.25
N THR A 8 24.87 6.23 27.99
CA THR A 8 24.30 5.01 28.59
C THR A 8 23.64 4.23 27.46
N LEU A 9 24.31 3.17 27.01
CA LEU A 9 23.83 2.35 25.89
C LEU A 9 22.56 1.58 26.28
N ARG A 10 21.52 1.68 25.46
CA ARG A 10 20.18 1.09 25.68
C ARG A 10 20.22 -0.43 25.74
N LEU A 11 19.54 -1.03 26.73
CA LEU A 11 19.31 -2.48 26.81
C LEU A 11 18.11 -2.88 25.94
N PRO A 12 18.09 -4.11 25.40
CA PRO A 12 16.96 -4.57 24.60
C PRO A 12 15.69 -4.76 25.44
N THR A 13 14.54 -4.48 24.83
CA THR A 13 13.23 -4.95 25.30
C THR A 13 13.10 -6.47 25.14
N ASP A 14 12.03 -7.06 25.67
CA ASP A 14 11.75 -8.49 25.50
C ASP A 14 11.50 -8.85 24.03
N ASN A 15 10.77 -7.99 23.31
CA ASN A 15 10.49 -8.17 21.88
C ASN A 15 11.77 -8.07 21.03
N GLU A 16 12.60 -7.05 21.25
CA GLU A 16 13.88 -6.89 20.52
C GLU A 16 14.83 -8.05 20.79
N PHE A 17 14.90 -8.54 22.04
CA PHE A 17 15.75 -9.69 22.37
C PHE A 17 15.21 -11.02 21.80
N ALA A 18 13.89 -11.20 21.79
CA ALA A 18 13.25 -12.34 21.12
C ALA A 18 13.56 -12.33 19.61
N ALA A 19 13.51 -11.17 18.96
CA ALA A 19 13.86 -11.01 17.55
C ALA A 19 15.33 -11.37 17.27
N ILE A 20 16.27 -10.93 18.12
CA ILE A 20 17.69 -11.29 18.01
C ILE A 20 17.88 -12.81 18.16
N ARG A 21 17.25 -13.43 19.17
CA ARG A 21 17.38 -14.88 19.41
C ARG A 21 16.75 -15.71 18.29
N GLY A 22 15.69 -15.20 17.68
CA GLY A 22 14.95 -15.83 16.59
C GLY A 22 15.54 -15.61 15.20
N ASN A 23 16.59 -14.80 15.05
CA ASN A 23 17.11 -14.35 13.75
C ASN A 23 16.01 -13.72 12.86
N ASP A 24 15.14 -12.89 13.45
CA ASP A 24 13.97 -12.36 12.76
C ASP A 24 14.34 -11.20 11.81
N ALA A 25 14.26 -11.47 10.51
CA ALA A 25 14.55 -10.50 9.45
C ALA A 25 13.52 -9.37 9.32
N SER A 26 12.34 -9.48 9.94
CA SER A 26 11.35 -8.38 9.94
C SER A 26 11.79 -7.17 10.78
N PHE A 27 12.80 -7.34 11.63
CA PHE A 27 13.40 -6.29 12.45
C PHE A 27 14.69 -5.71 11.86
N ASP A 28 15.18 -6.24 10.73
CA ASP A 28 16.35 -5.70 10.05
C ASP A 28 16.09 -4.25 9.60
N GLY A 29 17.03 -3.35 9.90
CA GLY A 29 16.90 -1.92 9.59
C GLY A 29 15.97 -1.14 10.54
N ARG A 30 15.27 -1.82 11.47
CA ARG A 30 14.54 -1.15 12.56
C ARG A 30 15.47 -0.83 13.74
N PHE A 31 16.42 -1.72 14.01
CA PHE A 31 17.47 -1.50 15.00
C PHE A 31 18.69 -2.38 14.69
N TYR A 32 19.80 -2.09 15.35
CA TYR A 32 21.03 -2.87 15.35
C TYR A 32 21.38 -3.25 16.78
N TYR A 33 22.02 -4.40 16.97
CA TYR A 33 22.43 -4.84 18.29
C TYR A 33 23.94 -5.06 18.37
N GLY A 34 24.58 -4.54 19.41
CA GLY A 34 25.99 -4.76 19.73
C GLY A 34 26.17 -5.71 20.90
N VAL A 35 27.20 -6.55 20.84
CA VAL A 35 27.59 -7.44 21.93
C VAL A 35 28.76 -6.83 22.68
N ALA A 36 28.53 -6.42 23.93
CA ALA A 36 29.47 -5.64 24.73
C ALA A 36 30.83 -6.32 24.93
N SER A 37 30.85 -7.66 25.01
CA SER A 37 32.06 -8.46 25.21
C SER A 37 32.96 -8.55 23.96
N THR A 38 32.37 -8.56 22.76
CA THR A 38 33.13 -8.67 21.50
C THR A 38 33.30 -7.35 20.78
N LYS A 39 32.55 -6.31 21.19
CA LYS A 39 32.45 -5.02 20.51
C LYS A 39 32.07 -5.18 19.04
N ILE A 40 31.22 -6.16 18.73
CA ILE A 40 30.68 -6.40 17.39
C ILE A 40 29.20 -6.02 17.39
N PHE A 41 28.75 -5.29 16.38
CA PHE A 41 27.32 -5.08 16.14
C PHE A 41 26.79 -5.82 14.91
N CYS A 42 25.50 -6.15 14.93
CA CYS A 42 24.81 -7.04 14.01
C CYS A 42 23.38 -6.51 13.71
N ARG A 43 22.76 -7.08 12.67
CA ARG A 43 21.31 -6.99 12.42
C ARG A 43 20.56 -8.10 13.18
N PRO A 44 19.27 -7.92 13.54
CA PRO A 44 18.45 -8.93 14.21
C PRO A 44 18.42 -10.29 13.51
N SER A 45 18.48 -10.34 12.17
CA SER A 45 18.54 -11.59 11.40
C SER A 45 19.88 -12.35 11.44
N CYS A 46 20.88 -11.84 12.15
CA CYS A 46 22.21 -12.41 12.11
C CYS A 46 22.29 -13.78 12.80
N VAL A 47 22.46 -14.83 11.98
CA VAL A 47 22.71 -16.25 12.37
C VAL A 47 24.00 -16.52 13.19
N SER A 48 24.56 -15.49 13.80
CA SER A 48 25.64 -15.60 14.80
C SER A 48 25.14 -16.28 16.09
N ARG A 49 26.06 -16.77 16.93
CA ARG A 49 25.69 -17.36 18.22
C ARG A 49 24.94 -16.32 19.07
N ALA A 50 23.77 -16.70 19.57
CA ALA A 50 22.94 -15.82 20.38
C ALA A 50 23.72 -15.30 21.61
N PRO A 51 23.83 -13.97 21.79
CA PRO A 51 24.49 -13.38 22.95
C PRO A 51 23.60 -13.48 24.21
N LYS A 52 24.22 -13.42 25.39
CA LYS A 52 23.47 -13.23 26.64
C LYS A 52 22.84 -11.84 26.66
N ARG A 53 21.59 -11.73 27.13
CA ARG A 53 20.82 -10.47 27.18
C ARG A 53 21.57 -9.31 27.83
N GLU A 54 22.22 -9.57 28.96
CA GLU A 54 23.03 -8.60 29.70
C GLU A 54 24.15 -7.95 28.88
N ASN A 55 24.64 -8.65 27.85
CA ASN A 55 25.71 -8.20 26.97
C ASN A 55 25.20 -7.50 25.70
N VAL A 56 23.89 -7.42 25.48
CA VAL A 56 23.31 -6.78 24.30
C VAL A 56 23.10 -5.29 24.54
N ARG A 57 23.46 -4.47 23.56
CA ARG A 57 23.13 -3.04 23.47
C ARG A 57 22.41 -2.76 22.16
N ILE A 58 21.39 -1.91 22.19
CA ILE A 58 20.59 -1.56 21.01
C ILE A 58 21.01 -0.19 20.48
N PHE A 59 21.06 -0.10 19.16
CA PHE A 59 21.41 1.10 18.40
C PHE A 59 20.36 1.34 17.33
N ASP A 60 20.00 2.61 17.12
CA ASP A 60 19.01 2.98 16.11
C ASP A 60 19.62 3.05 14.69
N SER A 61 20.96 3.15 14.59
CA SER A 61 21.69 3.16 13.32
C SER A 61 23.05 2.48 13.44
N THR A 62 23.65 2.19 12.28
CA THR A 62 25.04 1.70 12.16
C THR A 62 26.03 2.73 12.71
N ASP A 63 25.81 4.01 12.40
CA ASP A 63 26.67 5.12 12.80
C ASP A 63 26.68 5.29 14.33
N ALA A 64 25.54 5.11 14.98
CA ALA A 64 25.44 5.13 16.44
C ALA A 64 26.21 3.98 17.09
N ALA A 65 26.22 2.80 16.47
CA ALA A 65 26.98 1.64 16.95
C ALA A 65 28.50 1.86 16.80
N GLU A 66 28.93 2.43 15.68
CA GLU A 66 30.34 2.75 15.42
C GLU A 66 30.86 3.87 16.32
N ALA A 67 30.07 4.94 16.52
CA ALA A 67 30.38 6.00 17.47
C ALA A 67 30.52 5.49 18.92
N ALA A 68 29.79 4.43 19.26
CA ALA A 68 29.88 3.74 20.54
C ALA A 68 31.05 2.72 20.64
N GLY A 69 31.89 2.64 19.62
CA GLY A 69 33.09 1.80 19.58
C GLY A 69 32.82 0.33 19.22
N PHE A 70 31.69 0.02 18.56
CA PHE A 70 31.41 -1.32 18.04
C PHE A 70 31.81 -1.39 16.57
N ARG A 71 32.48 -2.47 16.17
CA ARG A 71 32.80 -2.75 14.76
C ARG A 71 31.70 -3.58 14.10
N PRO A 72 31.47 -3.44 12.79
CA PRO A 72 30.46 -4.24 12.11
C PRO A 72 30.82 -5.74 12.09
N CYS A 73 29.79 -6.57 12.20
CA CYS A 73 29.93 -8.00 12.07
C CYS A 73 30.29 -8.39 10.64
N LYS A 74 31.41 -9.11 10.47
CA LYS A 74 31.85 -9.60 9.16
C LYS A 74 30.86 -10.58 8.50
N ARG A 75 29.94 -11.17 9.28
CA ARG A 75 28.98 -12.19 8.82
C ARG A 75 27.70 -11.59 8.27
N CYS A 76 27.03 -10.69 9.01
CA CYS A 76 25.82 -10.02 8.50
C CYS A 76 26.09 -8.66 7.82
N GLN A 77 27.31 -8.12 7.94
CA GLN A 77 27.75 -6.88 7.30
C GLN A 77 26.73 -5.74 7.46
N PRO A 78 26.40 -5.38 8.71
CA PRO A 78 25.29 -4.48 9.03
C PRO A 78 25.50 -3.04 8.51
N ASP A 79 26.76 -2.63 8.39
CA ASP A 79 27.32 -1.38 7.86
C ASP A 79 27.15 -1.22 6.34
N LYS A 80 26.99 -2.33 5.62
CA LYS A 80 26.69 -2.28 4.20
C LYS A 80 25.18 -2.24 4.04
N ALA A 81 24.64 -1.36 3.19
CA ALA A 81 23.30 -1.56 2.63
C ALA A 81 23.20 -3.04 2.21
N PRO A 82 22.08 -3.78 2.46
CA PRO A 82 21.96 -5.15 1.99
C PRO A 82 22.38 -5.13 0.52
N ALA A 83 23.54 -5.72 0.22
CA ALA A 83 24.11 -5.60 -1.10
C ALA A 83 23.00 -6.01 -2.04
N ALA A 84 22.57 -5.10 -2.93
CA ALA A 84 21.61 -5.43 -3.97
C ALA A 84 22.16 -6.73 -4.56
N ASP A 85 21.47 -7.84 -4.28
CA ASP A 85 22.05 -9.15 -4.54
C ASP A 85 22.29 -9.15 -6.05
N ALA A 86 23.55 -9.07 -6.46
CA ALA A 86 23.89 -8.81 -7.86
C ALA A 86 23.24 -9.85 -8.79
N ARG A 87 22.91 -11.03 -8.25
CA ARG A 87 22.14 -12.08 -8.90
C ARG A 87 20.68 -11.69 -9.11
N LEU A 88 20.02 -11.20 -8.06
CA LEU A 88 18.65 -10.70 -8.13
C LEU A 88 18.55 -9.46 -9.02
N GLU A 89 19.57 -8.60 -8.96
CA GLU A 89 19.59 -7.38 -9.76
C GLU A 89 19.84 -7.65 -11.24
N ARG A 90 20.62 -8.68 -11.58
CA ARG A 90 20.68 -9.22 -12.95
C ARG A 90 19.33 -9.71 -13.43
N ALA A 91 18.55 -10.40 -12.59
CA ALA A 91 17.20 -10.82 -12.96
C ALA A 91 16.27 -9.62 -13.17
N ARG A 92 16.33 -8.60 -12.29
CA ARG A 92 15.54 -7.37 -12.42
C ARG A 92 15.90 -6.60 -13.69
N ALA A 93 17.19 -6.34 -13.90
CA ALA A 93 17.70 -5.63 -15.07
C ALA A 93 17.35 -6.34 -16.39
N LEU A 94 17.35 -7.68 -16.41
CA LEU A 94 16.92 -8.44 -17.58
C LEU A 94 15.41 -8.27 -17.87
N ILE A 95 14.56 -8.21 -16.84
CA ILE A 95 13.14 -7.88 -17.01
C ILE A 95 12.99 -6.47 -17.59
N ASP A 96 13.62 -5.49 -16.96
CA ASP A 96 13.50 -4.08 -17.32
C ASP A 96 14.02 -3.82 -18.76
N SER A 97 15.16 -4.42 -19.12
CA SER A 97 15.73 -4.32 -20.48
C SER A 97 14.83 -4.93 -21.54
N LYS A 98 14.26 -6.12 -21.31
CA LYS A 98 13.34 -6.75 -22.28
C LYS A 98 12.06 -5.95 -22.46
N LEU A 99 11.53 -5.37 -21.38
CA LEU A 99 10.37 -4.50 -21.46
C LEU A 99 10.67 -3.21 -22.22
N ALA A 100 11.82 -2.59 -22.00
CA ALA A 100 12.25 -1.38 -22.72
C ALA A 100 12.41 -1.62 -24.24
N MET A 101 12.77 -2.84 -24.65
CA MET A 101 12.88 -3.23 -26.06
C MET A 101 11.56 -3.75 -26.67
N GLY A 102 10.45 -3.74 -25.92
CA GLY A 102 9.17 -4.27 -26.37
C GLY A 102 9.14 -5.80 -26.53
N GLU A 103 10.12 -6.50 -25.97
CA GLU A 103 10.27 -7.95 -26.11
C GLU A 103 9.42 -8.75 -25.11
N PRO A 104 9.16 -10.06 -25.37
CA PRO A 104 8.50 -10.93 -24.42
C PRO A 104 9.24 -11.00 -23.06
N THR A 105 8.48 -10.92 -21.96
CA THR A 105 9.05 -11.09 -20.62
C THR A 105 9.78 -12.43 -20.50
N PRO A 106 11.01 -12.43 -19.95
CA PRO A 106 11.74 -13.66 -19.67
C PRO A 106 10.96 -14.60 -18.75
N THR A 107 10.99 -15.88 -19.08
CA THR A 107 10.48 -16.95 -18.22
C THR A 107 11.31 -17.08 -16.94
N LEU A 108 10.72 -17.65 -15.88
CA LEU A 108 11.44 -17.87 -14.63
C LEU A 108 12.77 -18.66 -14.80
N PRO A 109 12.85 -19.71 -15.64
CA PRO A 109 14.12 -20.36 -15.96
C PRO A 109 15.17 -19.45 -16.60
N GLN A 110 14.77 -18.54 -17.49
CA GLN A 110 15.70 -17.59 -18.13
C GLN A 110 16.23 -16.57 -17.12
N LEU A 111 15.37 -16.07 -16.22
CA LEU A 111 15.77 -15.20 -15.13
C LEU A 111 16.71 -15.92 -14.14
N ALA A 112 16.42 -17.19 -13.85
CA ALA A 112 17.23 -18.04 -12.99
C ALA A 112 18.64 -18.24 -13.57
N LYS A 113 18.72 -18.48 -14.89
CA LYS A 113 19.97 -18.56 -15.63
C LYS A 113 20.78 -17.26 -15.55
N ALA A 114 20.14 -16.11 -15.80
CA ALA A 114 20.80 -14.80 -15.72
C ALA A 114 21.24 -14.43 -14.29
N ALA A 115 20.49 -14.86 -13.29
CA ALA A 115 20.85 -14.70 -11.89
C ALA A 115 21.96 -15.68 -11.43
N HIS A 116 22.21 -16.76 -12.16
CA HIS A 116 23.00 -17.91 -11.69
C HIS A 116 22.40 -18.51 -10.40
N MET A 117 21.10 -18.80 -10.42
CA MET A 117 20.32 -19.36 -9.32
C MET A 117 19.34 -20.44 -9.82
N GLY A 118 18.87 -21.31 -8.93
CA GLY A 118 17.73 -22.18 -9.22
C GLY A 118 16.41 -21.39 -9.26
N ALA A 119 15.47 -21.78 -10.12
CA ALA A 119 14.20 -21.05 -10.36
C ALA A 119 13.37 -20.81 -9.09
N THR A 120 13.15 -21.85 -8.28
CA THR A 120 12.42 -21.75 -7.00
C THR A 120 13.14 -20.86 -5.99
N HIS A 121 14.47 -20.95 -5.96
CA HIS A 121 15.29 -20.13 -5.07
C HIS A 121 15.25 -18.64 -5.48
N LEU A 122 15.37 -18.36 -6.79
CA LEU A 122 15.22 -17.01 -7.34
C LEU A 122 13.83 -16.45 -7.00
N GLN A 123 12.75 -17.19 -7.25
CA GLN A 123 11.40 -16.70 -6.99
C GLN A 123 11.20 -16.29 -5.52
N ARG A 124 11.64 -17.13 -4.57
CA ARG A 124 11.54 -16.85 -3.13
C ARG A 124 12.38 -15.63 -2.74
N ARG A 125 13.62 -15.56 -3.22
CA ARG A 125 14.55 -14.47 -2.88
C ARG A 125 14.19 -13.14 -3.54
N PHE A 126 13.69 -13.17 -4.76
CA PHE A 126 13.18 -12.00 -5.46
C PHE A 126 11.93 -11.45 -4.77
N ALA A 127 11.00 -12.33 -4.35
CA ALA A 127 9.83 -11.92 -3.58
C ALA A 127 10.20 -11.33 -2.21
N ALA A 128 11.20 -11.90 -1.52
CA ALA A 128 11.69 -11.35 -0.25
C ALA A 128 12.38 -9.99 -0.43
N ALA A 129 13.08 -9.77 -1.54
CA ALA A 129 13.82 -8.54 -1.80
C ALA A 129 12.95 -7.40 -2.35
N TYR A 130 12.02 -7.69 -3.27
CA TYR A 130 11.24 -6.67 -3.99
C TYR A 130 9.73 -6.71 -3.66
N GLY A 131 9.30 -7.57 -2.72
CA GLY A 131 7.89 -7.70 -2.32
C GLY A 131 6.97 -8.35 -3.37
N LEU A 132 7.48 -8.67 -4.56
CA LEU A 132 6.74 -9.23 -5.70
C LEU A 132 7.48 -10.44 -6.27
N SER A 133 6.75 -11.41 -6.84
CA SER A 133 7.40 -12.45 -7.65
C SER A 133 7.94 -11.84 -8.96
N PRO A 134 8.94 -12.46 -9.62
CA PRO A 134 9.48 -11.92 -10.87
C PRO A 134 8.41 -11.69 -11.95
N ARG A 135 7.43 -12.59 -12.03
CA ARG A 135 6.28 -12.45 -12.95
C ARG A 135 5.39 -11.26 -12.57
N ALA A 136 5.10 -11.09 -11.28
CA ALA A 136 4.26 -9.99 -10.81
C ALA A 136 4.97 -8.64 -10.97
N TYR A 137 6.29 -8.60 -10.77
CA TYR A 137 7.13 -7.43 -11.04
C TYR A 137 7.09 -7.04 -12.52
N ALA A 138 7.29 -8.00 -13.43
CA ALA A 138 7.20 -7.73 -14.87
C ALA A 138 5.81 -7.26 -15.31
N GLU A 139 4.74 -7.83 -14.73
CA GLU A 139 3.36 -7.39 -14.98
C GLU A 139 3.12 -5.96 -14.47
N ALA A 140 3.63 -5.61 -13.28
CA ALA A 140 3.55 -4.27 -12.72
C ALA A 140 4.29 -3.23 -13.59
N GLN A 141 5.49 -3.57 -14.06
CA GLN A 141 6.28 -2.70 -14.94
C GLN A 141 5.59 -2.46 -16.28
N ARG A 142 4.98 -3.49 -16.88
CA ARG A 142 4.16 -3.32 -18.10
C ARG A 142 2.97 -2.42 -17.89
N VAL A 143 2.28 -2.57 -16.77
CA VAL A 143 1.15 -1.70 -16.44
C VAL A 143 1.63 -0.26 -16.23
N ALA A 144 2.76 -0.05 -15.57
CA ALA A 144 3.35 1.27 -15.39
C ALA A 144 3.72 1.91 -16.75
N LEU A 145 4.37 1.17 -17.64
CA LEU A 145 4.72 1.63 -18.99
C LEU A 145 3.47 1.93 -19.83
N LEU A 146 2.46 1.06 -19.79
CA LEU A 146 1.17 1.31 -20.44
C LEU A 146 0.50 2.59 -19.93
N LYS A 147 0.54 2.83 -18.61
CA LYS A 147 -0.01 4.05 -18.02
C LYS A 147 0.75 5.29 -18.52
N THR A 148 2.08 5.23 -18.59
CA THR A 148 2.92 6.31 -19.11
C THR A 148 2.63 6.58 -20.59
N GLU A 149 2.59 5.55 -21.43
CA GLU A 149 2.30 5.67 -22.87
C GLU A 149 0.89 6.22 -23.13
N LEU A 150 -0.12 5.73 -22.40
CA LEU A 150 -1.49 6.24 -22.50
C LEU A 150 -1.58 7.71 -22.04
N ARG A 151 -0.79 8.12 -21.04
CA ARG A 151 -0.71 9.53 -20.58
C ARG A 151 0.00 10.45 -21.57
N ASN A 152 0.99 9.93 -22.30
CA ASN A 152 1.75 10.69 -23.29
C ASN A 152 1.01 10.86 -24.63
N GLY A 153 -0.23 10.40 -24.73
CA GLY A 153 -1.09 10.63 -25.88
C GLY A 153 -0.99 9.57 -26.99
N SER A 154 -0.14 8.55 -26.83
CA SER A 154 -0.02 7.42 -27.77
C SER A 154 -1.40 6.80 -28.05
N GLY A 155 -1.61 6.34 -29.29
CA GLY A 155 -2.81 5.58 -29.64
C GLY A 155 -2.95 4.36 -28.73
N VAL A 156 -4.18 3.99 -28.34
CA VAL A 156 -4.40 2.89 -27.38
C VAL A 156 -3.72 1.59 -27.84
N THR A 157 -3.76 1.32 -29.15
CA THR A 157 -3.07 0.17 -29.77
C THR A 157 -1.56 0.29 -29.64
N ASP A 158 -0.98 1.45 -29.93
CA ASP A 158 0.47 1.68 -29.86
C ASP A 158 0.99 1.62 -28.43
N ALA A 159 0.24 2.17 -27.46
CA ALA A 159 0.56 2.09 -26.04
C ALA A 159 0.54 0.64 -25.52
N ILE A 160 -0.37 -0.20 -26.04
CA ILE A 160 -0.45 -1.62 -25.72
C ILE A 160 0.78 -2.37 -26.22
N TYR A 161 1.17 -2.17 -27.48
CA TYR A 161 2.32 -2.85 -28.05
C TYR A 161 3.65 -2.30 -27.51
N GLY A 162 3.75 -0.98 -27.33
CA GLY A 162 4.89 -0.31 -26.70
C GLY A 162 5.12 -0.73 -25.25
N ALA A 163 4.04 -1.05 -24.51
CA ALA A 163 4.14 -1.64 -23.18
C ALA A 163 4.50 -3.15 -23.17
N GLY A 164 4.78 -3.75 -24.33
CA GLY A 164 5.20 -5.13 -24.47
C GLY A 164 4.09 -6.16 -24.26
N PHE A 165 2.82 -5.78 -24.51
CA PHE A 165 1.70 -6.73 -24.55
C PHE A 165 1.59 -7.35 -25.95
N GLY A 166 1.66 -8.68 -26.02
CA GLY A 166 1.61 -9.41 -27.31
C GLY A 166 0.24 -9.46 -27.99
N ALA A 167 -0.83 -8.95 -27.36
CA ALA A 167 -2.16 -8.86 -27.96
C ALA A 167 -3.02 -7.81 -27.26
N ALA A 168 -3.67 -6.94 -28.03
CA ALA A 168 -4.61 -5.95 -27.53
C ALA A 168 -5.80 -6.57 -26.80
N SER A 169 -6.29 -7.73 -27.25
CA SER A 169 -7.39 -8.47 -26.61
C SER A 169 -7.09 -8.82 -25.14
N ARG A 170 -5.87 -9.28 -24.84
CA ARG A 170 -5.44 -9.57 -23.46
C ARG A 170 -5.33 -8.33 -22.59
N VAL A 171 -5.07 -7.17 -23.20
CA VAL A 171 -5.11 -5.90 -22.49
C VAL A 171 -6.55 -5.48 -22.27
N TYR A 172 -7.46 -5.52 -23.24
CA TYR A 172 -8.87 -5.21 -22.97
C TYR A 172 -9.52 -6.16 -21.93
N GLU A 173 -9.17 -7.46 -21.94
CA GLU A 173 -9.61 -8.43 -20.92
C GLU A 173 -9.08 -8.13 -19.51
N LYS A 174 -7.90 -7.54 -19.38
CA LYS A 174 -7.20 -7.31 -18.09
C LYS A 174 -7.02 -5.85 -17.70
N ALA A 175 -7.30 -4.92 -18.61
CA ALA A 175 -7.13 -3.48 -18.45
C ALA A 175 -8.06 -2.97 -17.38
N GLY A 176 -9.29 -3.49 -17.31
CA GLY A 176 -10.14 -3.25 -16.15
C GLY A 176 -9.40 -3.57 -14.85
N ARG A 177 -8.75 -4.73 -14.75
CA ARG A 177 -8.01 -5.16 -13.54
C ARG A 177 -6.77 -4.31 -13.23
N TRP A 178 -6.16 -3.64 -14.20
CA TRP A 178 -4.90 -2.91 -14.03
C TRP A 178 -5.05 -1.37 -14.00
N LEU A 179 -5.99 -0.84 -14.77
CA LEU A 179 -6.18 0.59 -15.03
C LEU A 179 -7.42 1.15 -14.33
N GLY A 180 -8.34 0.30 -13.88
CA GLY A 180 -9.55 0.76 -13.23
C GLY A 180 -10.66 1.28 -14.15
N MET A 181 -10.42 1.19 -15.46
CA MET A 181 -11.30 1.63 -16.53
C MET A 181 -10.76 1.08 -17.85
N THR A 182 -11.38 1.37 -18.98
CA THR A 182 -10.82 0.98 -20.28
C THR A 182 -9.53 1.77 -20.55
N PRO A 183 -8.57 1.25 -21.34
CA PRO A 183 -7.37 2.01 -21.73
C PRO A 183 -7.72 3.34 -22.41
N ALA A 184 -8.84 3.41 -23.12
CA ALA A 184 -9.35 4.63 -23.74
C ALA A 184 -9.86 5.65 -22.71
N ASP A 185 -10.58 5.20 -21.68
CA ASP A 185 -10.99 6.05 -20.54
C ASP A 185 -9.78 6.52 -19.73
N TYR A 186 -8.79 5.63 -19.56
CA TYR A 186 -7.56 5.93 -18.83
C TYR A 186 -6.71 6.98 -19.56
N ARG A 187 -6.56 6.83 -20.88
CA ARG A 187 -5.92 7.83 -21.77
C ARG A 187 -6.61 9.19 -21.67
N ARG A 188 -7.94 9.19 -21.53
CA ARG A 188 -8.69 10.43 -21.37
C ARG A 188 -8.47 11.09 -20.00
N GLY A 189 -8.03 10.41 -18.95
CA GLY A 189 -7.61 11.05 -17.69
C GLY A 189 -8.64 11.92 -16.95
N GLY A 190 -9.91 11.95 -17.37
CA GLY A 190 -10.92 12.93 -16.93
C GLY A 190 -11.16 14.09 -17.90
N GLU A 191 -10.65 14.04 -19.12
CA GLU A 191 -10.94 14.98 -20.20
C GLU A 191 -12.45 14.97 -20.50
N GLY A 192 -13.13 16.09 -20.24
CA GLY A 192 -14.59 16.23 -20.27
C GLY A 192 -15.32 15.88 -18.96
N LEU A 193 -14.61 15.40 -17.92
CA LEU A 193 -15.17 15.22 -16.58
C LEU A 193 -15.14 16.54 -15.82
N THR A 194 -16.33 17.04 -15.47
CA THR A 194 -16.48 18.13 -14.52
C THR A 194 -16.84 17.56 -13.15
N LEU A 195 -16.08 17.95 -12.13
CA LEU A 195 -16.33 17.64 -10.73
C LEU A 195 -16.79 18.91 -10.03
N THR A 196 -18.01 18.88 -9.51
CA THR A 196 -18.50 19.95 -8.62
C THR A 196 -18.05 19.62 -7.21
N VAL A 197 -17.34 20.54 -6.58
CA VAL A 197 -16.67 20.35 -5.30
C VAL A 197 -17.31 21.24 -4.24
N ALA A 198 -17.71 20.63 -3.14
CA ALA A 198 -18.22 21.31 -1.95
C ALA A 198 -17.34 20.94 -0.75
N ILE A 199 -17.00 21.93 0.08
CA ILE A 199 -16.20 21.69 1.30
C ILE A 199 -16.97 22.18 2.51
N ARG A 200 -17.18 21.31 3.49
CA ARG A 200 -17.90 21.61 4.74
C ARG A 200 -17.17 21.03 5.95
N ARG A 201 -17.40 21.62 7.13
CA ARG A 201 -16.97 21.00 8.39
C ARG A 201 -18.02 19.98 8.83
N THR A 202 -17.57 18.80 9.23
CA THR A 202 -18.39 17.70 9.75
C THR A 202 -17.76 17.18 11.05
N ALA A 203 -18.37 16.18 11.67
CA ALA A 203 -17.76 15.49 12.83
C ALA A 203 -16.42 14.82 12.49
N MET A 204 -16.11 14.58 11.21
CA MET A 204 -14.84 14.02 10.73
C MET A 204 -13.76 15.07 10.44
N GLY A 205 -14.06 16.36 10.68
CA GLY A 205 -13.21 17.50 10.37
C GLY A 205 -13.60 18.18 9.06
N SER A 206 -12.63 18.79 8.37
CA SER A 206 -12.87 19.36 7.04
C SER A 206 -13.13 18.22 6.06
N THR A 207 -14.26 18.29 5.36
CA THR A 207 -14.74 17.24 4.46
C THR A 207 -14.99 17.83 3.09
N LEU A 208 -14.40 17.22 2.07
CA LEU A 208 -14.61 17.55 0.67
C LEU A 208 -15.51 16.49 0.04
N VAL A 209 -16.55 16.91 -0.67
CA VAL A 209 -17.33 16.07 -1.57
C VAL A 209 -17.06 16.54 -3.00
N ALA A 210 -16.77 15.61 -3.90
CA ALA A 210 -16.68 15.86 -5.33
C ALA A 210 -17.74 15.02 -6.07
N GLU A 211 -18.62 15.67 -6.82
CA GLU A 211 -19.69 15.04 -7.59
C GLU A 211 -19.45 15.18 -9.09
N SER A 212 -19.63 14.07 -9.81
CA SER A 212 -19.75 14.07 -11.27
C SER A 212 -21.22 14.00 -11.67
N THR A 213 -21.50 14.05 -12.98
CA THR A 213 -22.85 13.82 -13.51
C THR A 213 -23.42 12.44 -13.21
N ARG A 214 -22.59 11.48 -12.76
CA ARG A 214 -23.02 10.12 -12.40
C ARG A 214 -23.30 9.94 -10.90
N GLY A 215 -22.80 10.85 -10.05
CA GLY A 215 -22.93 10.77 -8.60
C GLY A 215 -21.65 11.19 -7.87
N VAL A 216 -21.56 10.84 -6.58
CA VAL A 216 -20.41 11.16 -5.72
C VAL A 216 -19.18 10.39 -6.21
N ALA A 217 -18.17 11.11 -6.68
CA ALA A 217 -16.92 10.54 -7.18
C ALA A 217 -15.82 10.50 -6.10
N ALA A 218 -15.85 11.43 -5.14
CA ALA A 218 -14.95 11.45 -3.99
C ALA A 218 -15.63 12.02 -2.74
N LEU A 219 -15.24 11.49 -1.58
CA LEU A 219 -15.52 12.07 -0.27
C LEU A 219 -14.25 11.93 0.58
N LEU A 220 -13.58 13.05 0.84
CA LEU A 220 -12.26 13.10 1.47
C LEU A 220 -12.32 13.84 2.80
N PHE A 221 -11.49 13.42 3.76
CA PHE A 221 -11.29 14.09 5.04
C PHE A 221 -9.88 14.66 5.12
N GLY A 222 -9.75 15.91 5.56
CA GLY A 222 -8.45 16.57 5.64
C GLY A 222 -8.39 17.66 6.70
N ASN A 223 -7.17 18.12 6.96
CA ASN A 223 -6.92 19.22 7.91
C ASN A 223 -6.98 20.59 7.21
N THR A 224 -6.70 20.64 5.91
CA THR A 224 -6.76 21.85 5.10
C THR A 224 -7.47 21.58 3.78
N GLU A 225 -8.18 22.58 3.27
CA GLU A 225 -8.79 22.53 1.94
C GLU A 225 -7.75 22.25 0.86
N LYS A 226 -6.59 22.92 0.92
CA LYS A 226 -5.51 22.75 -0.07
C LYS A 226 -5.05 21.29 -0.18
N ALA A 227 -4.94 20.58 0.94
CA ALA A 227 -4.53 19.17 0.93
C ALA A 227 -5.60 18.27 0.28
N MET A 228 -6.88 18.48 0.60
CA MET A 228 -7.97 17.69 0.01
C MET A 228 -8.12 17.95 -1.50
N LEU A 229 -7.97 19.20 -1.94
CA LEU A 229 -7.99 19.54 -3.36
C LEU A 229 -6.78 18.96 -4.11
N ALA A 230 -5.60 18.92 -3.48
CA ALA A 230 -4.43 18.27 -4.06
C ALA A 230 -4.66 16.76 -4.22
N GLU A 231 -5.17 16.09 -3.18
CA GLU A 231 -5.51 14.67 -3.23
C GLU A 231 -6.57 14.36 -4.31
N LEU A 232 -7.58 15.23 -4.46
CA LEU A 232 -8.57 15.10 -5.53
C LEU A 232 -7.94 15.22 -6.92
N ARG A 233 -7.00 16.16 -7.11
CA ARG A 233 -6.27 16.34 -8.38
C ARG A 233 -5.33 15.19 -8.68
N ASP A 234 -4.71 14.60 -7.67
CA ASP A 234 -3.86 13.42 -7.86
C ASP A 234 -4.65 12.23 -8.41
N GLU A 235 -5.91 12.08 -7.98
CA GLU A 235 -6.80 11.04 -8.49
C GLU A 235 -7.45 11.42 -9.84
N PHE A 236 -7.78 12.70 -10.04
CA PHE A 236 -8.45 13.23 -11.23
C PHE A 236 -7.65 14.36 -11.91
N PRO A 237 -6.46 14.07 -12.47
CA PRO A 237 -5.52 15.12 -12.91
C PRO A 237 -6.01 15.95 -14.11
N ALA A 238 -6.89 15.41 -14.97
CA ALA A 238 -7.45 16.14 -16.11
C ALA A 238 -8.91 16.59 -15.91
N ALA A 239 -9.48 16.36 -14.72
CA ALA A 239 -10.85 16.80 -14.44
C ALA A 239 -10.90 18.31 -14.19
N ARG A 240 -11.93 18.97 -14.73
CA ARG A 240 -12.26 20.35 -14.37
C ARG A 240 -12.96 20.32 -13.01
N THR A 241 -12.42 21.06 -12.04
CA THR A 241 -13.02 21.20 -10.71
C THR A 241 -13.71 22.55 -10.58
N ASP A 242 -15.02 22.55 -10.37
CA ASP A 242 -15.81 23.75 -10.08
C ASP A 242 -16.18 23.75 -8.60
N ARG A 243 -15.97 24.87 -7.90
CA ARG A 243 -16.39 24.98 -6.51
C ARG A 243 -17.83 25.47 -6.44
N ASP A 244 -18.67 24.71 -5.74
CA ASP A 244 -20.02 25.09 -5.35
C ASP A 244 -20.31 24.46 -3.97
N ASP A 245 -20.24 25.27 -2.91
CA ASP A 245 -20.42 24.78 -1.55
C ASP A 245 -21.88 24.38 -1.24
N THR A 246 -22.83 24.68 -2.14
CA THR A 246 -24.24 24.23 -2.04
C THR A 246 -24.45 22.83 -2.60
N ALA A 247 -23.56 22.35 -3.49
CA ALA A 247 -23.57 21.00 -4.05
C ALA A 247 -23.29 19.92 -2.99
N GLY A 248 -23.44 18.65 -3.36
CA GLY A 248 -23.16 17.53 -2.46
C GLY A 248 -24.11 17.40 -1.27
N ALA A 249 -25.23 18.13 -1.23
CA ALA A 249 -26.14 18.15 -0.08
C ALA A 249 -26.62 16.74 0.31
N ALA A 250 -26.95 15.89 -0.68
CA ALA A 250 -27.35 14.51 -0.45
C ALA A 250 -26.19 13.65 0.10
N ALA A 251 -24.96 13.87 -0.39
CA ALA A 251 -23.77 13.18 0.09
C ALA A 251 -23.43 13.56 1.55
N PHE A 252 -23.53 14.84 1.90
CA PHE A 252 -23.35 15.30 3.28
C PHE A 252 -24.45 14.76 4.19
N ALA A 253 -25.72 14.78 3.76
CA ALA A 253 -26.81 14.19 4.54
C ALA A 253 -26.59 12.68 4.78
N ALA A 254 -26.11 11.95 3.77
CA ALA A 254 -25.77 10.55 3.90
C ALA A 254 -24.58 10.31 4.83
N LEU A 255 -23.54 11.13 4.75
CA LEU A 255 -22.40 11.09 5.66
C LEU A 255 -22.86 11.28 7.11
N GLU A 256 -23.62 12.35 7.40
CA GLU A 256 -24.12 12.63 8.75
C GLU A 256 -25.05 11.53 9.28
N ALA A 257 -25.88 10.93 8.41
CA ALA A 257 -26.70 9.77 8.78
C ALA A 257 -25.81 8.58 9.20
N MET A 258 -24.80 8.24 8.39
CA MET A 258 -23.90 7.12 8.67
C MET A 258 -23.02 7.36 9.89
N LEU A 259 -22.55 8.58 10.11
CA LEU A 259 -21.80 8.97 11.32
C LEU A 259 -22.66 8.83 12.58
N ALA A 260 -23.98 8.99 12.46
CA ALA A 260 -24.94 8.76 13.54
C ALA A 260 -25.42 7.29 13.62
N GLY A 261 -24.79 6.36 12.90
CA GLY A 261 -25.18 4.95 12.89
C GLY A 261 -26.52 4.65 12.20
N ARG A 262 -27.05 5.59 11.41
CA ARG A 262 -28.31 5.44 10.66
C ARG A 262 -28.04 5.08 9.19
N GLU A 263 -29.04 4.50 8.54
CA GLU A 263 -28.97 4.28 7.09
C GLU A 263 -28.94 5.61 6.31
N PRO A 264 -28.13 5.71 5.26
CA PRO A 264 -28.12 6.90 4.40
C PRO A 264 -29.44 7.03 3.62
N PRO A 265 -29.82 8.25 3.21
CA PRO A 265 -30.99 8.48 2.36
C PRO A 265 -30.94 7.61 1.09
N LYS A 266 -32.10 7.04 0.73
CA LYS A 266 -32.21 6.23 -0.50
C LYS A 266 -31.96 7.10 -1.74
N GLY A 267 -31.34 6.49 -2.76
CA GLY A 267 -31.16 7.12 -4.07
C GLY A 267 -29.84 7.87 -4.26
N LEU A 268 -28.96 7.93 -3.25
CA LEU A 268 -27.61 8.45 -3.44
C LEU A 268 -26.84 7.56 -4.43
N ARG A 269 -26.32 8.17 -5.50
CA ARG A 269 -25.51 7.47 -6.50
C ARG A 269 -24.02 7.70 -6.22
N LEU A 270 -23.24 6.64 -6.25
CA LEU A 270 -21.79 6.69 -6.16
C LEU A 270 -21.18 6.44 -7.54
N ASP A 271 -20.30 7.34 -7.97
CA ASP A 271 -19.50 7.20 -9.19
C ASP A 271 -18.22 6.41 -8.88
N LEU A 272 -18.36 5.09 -8.66
CA LEU A 272 -17.24 4.21 -8.36
C LEU A 272 -16.30 4.07 -9.57
N ARG A 273 -15.07 4.57 -9.42
CA ARG A 273 -14.02 4.51 -10.45
C ARG A 273 -12.84 3.71 -9.93
N GLY A 274 -12.61 2.55 -10.51
CA GLY A 274 -11.57 1.62 -10.07
C GLY A 274 -11.67 0.29 -10.80
N THR A 275 -10.74 -0.62 -10.52
CA THR A 275 -10.69 -1.93 -11.20
C THR A 275 -11.98 -2.70 -10.96
N PRO A 276 -12.43 -3.60 -11.87
CA PRO A 276 -13.58 -4.44 -11.61
C PRO A 276 -13.47 -5.18 -10.28
N PHE A 277 -12.26 -5.56 -9.87
CA PHE A 277 -12.04 -6.12 -8.54
C PHE A 277 -12.28 -5.10 -7.42
N GLN A 278 -11.74 -3.88 -7.52
CA GLN A 278 -11.99 -2.80 -6.55
C GLN A 278 -13.48 -2.43 -6.48
N ILE A 279 -14.15 -2.24 -7.62
CA ILE A 279 -15.59 -1.92 -7.67
C ILE A 279 -16.38 -3.03 -6.99
N ARG A 280 -16.06 -4.31 -7.23
CA ARG A 280 -16.70 -5.43 -6.54
C ARG A 280 -16.44 -5.42 -5.03
N VAL A 281 -15.21 -5.10 -4.60
CA VAL A 281 -14.90 -4.92 -3.17
C VAL A 281 -15.69 -3.77 -2.57
N TRP A 282 -15.70 -2.59 -3.19
CA TRP A 282 -16.44 -1.41 -2.70
C TRP A 282 -17.94 -1.63 -2.68
N THR A 283 -18.47 -2.41 -3.63
CA THR A 283 -19.88 -2.86 -3.62
C THR A 283 -20.14 -3.81 -2.45
N ALA A 284 -19.25 -4.78 -2.21
CA ALA A 284 -19.38 -5.69 -1.07
C ALA A 284 -19.24 -4.96 0.27
N LEU A 285 -18.40 -3.93 0.36
CA LEU A 285 -18.28 -3.09 1.56
C LEU A 285 -19.60 -2.37 1.88
N GLN A 286 -20.27 -1.80 0.86
CA GLN A 286 -21.57 -1.13 1.05
C GLN A 286 -22.66 -2.07 1.57
N ALA A 287 -22.52 -3.38 1.39
CA ALA A 287 -23.45 -4.37 1.91
C ALA A 287 -23.19 -4.76 3.38
N ILE A 288 -22.10 -4.28 4.01
CA ILE A 288 -21.82 -4.53 5.43
C ILE A 288 -22.65 -3.56 6.27
N PRO A 289 -23.56 -4.01 7.14
CA PRO A 289 -24.39 -3.14 7.98
C PRO A 289 -23.57 -2.31 8.98
N ALA A 290 -24.16 -1.21 9.48
CA ALA A 290 -23.58 -0.48 10.60
C ALA A 290 -23.49 -1.37 11.84
N GLY A 291 -22.40 -1.26 12.59
CA GLY A 291 -22.15 -2.10 13.78
C GLY A 291 -21.64 -3.50 13.47
N GLU A 292 -21.54 -3.87 12.19
CA GLU A 292 -20.93 -5.12 11.75
C GLU A 292 -19.57 -4.89 11.10
N THR A 293 -18.70 -5.90 11.23
CA THR A 293 -17.41 -5.92 10.55
C THR A 293 -17.23 -7.20 9.74
N ARG A 294 -16.34 -7.16 8.75
CA ARG A 294 -15.89 -8.33 8.00
C ARG A 294 -14.38 -8.30 7.85
N SER A 295 -13.74 -9.46 7.93
CA SER A 295 -12.33 -9.57 7.62
C SER A 295 -12.10 -9.44 6.11
N TYR A 296 -10.90 -9.00 5.71
CA TYR A 296 -10.49 -9.02 4.30
C TYR A 296 -10.65 -10.41 3.65
N GLN A 297 -10.48 -11.48 4.43
CA GLN A 297 -10.67 -12.85 3.98
C GLN A 297 -12.15 -13.19 3.74
N GLN A 298 -13.04 -12.79 4.64
CA GLN A 298 -14.50 -12.99 4.46
C GLN A 298 -15.02 -12.22 3.24
N ILE A 299 -14.56 -10.98 3.04
CA ILE A 299 -14.89 -10.20 1.84
C ILE A 299 -14.37 -10.93 0.59
N ALA A 300 -13.12 -11.38 0.59
CA ALA A 300 -12.53 -12.11 -0.53
C ALA A 300 -13.31 -13.41 -0.86
N GLN A 301 -13.78 -14.13 0.16
CA GLN A 301 -14.62 -15.33 0.01
C GLN A 301 -15.98 -14.99 -0.60
N SER A 302 -16.67 -13.95 -0.11
CA SER A 302 -17.96 -13.51 -0.67
C SER A 302 -17.88 -13.12 -2.16
N LEU A 303 -16.69 -12.70 -2.60
CA LEU A 303 -16.39 -12.36 -3.99
C LEU A 303 -15.92 -13.56 -4.84
N GLY A 304 -15.96 -14.79 -4.32
CA GLY A 304 -15.49 -15.98 -5.03
C GLY A 304 -13.97 -15.98 -5.28
N ALA A 305 -13.20 -15.19 -4.51
CA ALA A 305 -11.77 -15.02 -4.64
C ALA A 305 -11.03 -15.29 -3.31
N PRO A 306 -11.14 -16.49 -2.70
CA PRO A 306 -10.76 -16.74 -1.31
C PRO A 306 -9.28 -16.48 -0.98
N LYS A 307 -8.40 -16.51 -2.00
CA LYS A 307 -6.96 -16.22 -1.83
C LYS A 307 -6.62 -14.73 -1.93
N ALA A 308 -7.60 -13.85 -2.15
CA ALA A 308 -7.40 -12.43 -2.49
C ALA A 308 -7.45 -11.47 -1.29
N SER A 309 -7.34 -11.94 -0.04
CA SER A 309 -7.39 -11.10 1.17
C SER A 309 -6.49 -9.86 1.11
N ARG A 310 -5.22 -10.01 0.68
CA ARG A 310 -4.29 -8.86 0.50
C ARG A 310 -4.77 -7.87 -0.56
N ALA A 311 -5.35 -8.35 -1.65
CA ALA A 311 -5.89 -7.50 -2.71
C ALA A 311 -7.13 -6.73 -2.22
N VAL A 312 -7.97 -7.35 -1.38
CA VAL A 312 -9.09 -6.65 -0.72
C VAL A 312 -8.58 -5.54 0.19
N GLY A 313 -7.55 -5.80 1.00
CA GLY A 313 -6.92 -4.76 1.83
C GLY A 313 -6.40 -3.58 1.01
N SER A 314 -5.74 -3.85 -0.12
CA SER A 314 -5.29 -2.81 -1.05
C SER A 314 -6.46 -2.05 -1.68
N ALA A 315 -7.55 -2.72 -2.04
CA ALA A 315 -8.76 -2.07 -2.55
C ALA A 315 -9.42 -1.16 -1.49
N CYS A 316 -9.42 -1.56 -0.21
CA CYS A 316 -9.90 -0.74 0.90
C CYS A 316 -9.05 0.53 1.08
N GLY A 317 -7.73 0.44 0.95
CA GLY A 317 -6.81 1.58 1.05
C GLY A 317 -6.92 2.58 -0.12
N ASN A 318 -7.35 2.09 -1.29
CA ASN A 318 -7.59 2.94 -2.47
C ASN A 318 -9.01 3.52 -2.53
N ASN A 319 -9.84 3.31 -1.51
CA ASN A 319 -11.16 3.95 -1.46
C ASN A 319 -11.02 5.46 -1.23
N ILE A 320 -11.59 6.26 -2.14
CA ILE A 320 -11.63 7.73 -2.05
C ILE A 320 -13.03 8.27 -1.74
N ILE A 321 -14.01 7.41 -1.48
CA ILE A 321 -15.37 7.79 -1.08
C ILE A 321 -15.56 7.40 0.39
N GLY A 322 -14.99 8.21 1.28
CA GLY A 322 -14.97 7.95 2.71
C GLY A 322 -16.36 7.79 3.31
N VAL A 323 -16.49 6.84 4.25
CA VAL A 323 -17.72 6.46 4.98
C VAL A 323 -18.83 5.90 4.08
N LEU A 324 -19.20 6.57 2.98
CA LEU A 324 -20.24 6.12 2.04
C LEU A 324 -19.86 4.78 1.38
N VAL A 325 -18.57 4.56 1.10
CA VAL A 325 -18.01 3.22 0.95
C VAL A 325 -17.36 2.86 2.29
N PRO A 326 -17.96 1.99 3.11
CA PRO A 326 -17.59 1.82 4.52
C PRO A 326 -16.37 0.90 4.69
N CYS A 327 -15.22 1.29 4.14
CA CYS A 327 -13.97 0.51 4.26
C CYS A 327 -13.41 0.46 5.69
N HIS A 328 -13.93 1.29 6.62
CA HIS A 328 -13.65 1.18 8.05
C HIS A 328 -14.21 -0.10 8.67
N ARG A 329 -15.30 -0.67 8.12
CA ARG A 329 -15.89 -1.95 8.57
C ARG A 329 -15.08 -3.18 8.16
N ALA A 330 -14.03 -3.01 7.35
CA ALA A 330 -13.14 -4.09 6.95
C ALA A 330 -11.91 -4.19 7.86
N LEU A 331 -11.72 -5.35 8.49
CA LEU A 331 -10.66 -5.60 9.47
C LEU A 331 -9.69 -6.70 9.01
N ARG A 332 -8.58 -6.86 9.72
CA ARG A 332 -7.73 -8.06 9.57
C ARG A 332 -8.45 -9.30 10.12
N SER A 333 -7.99 -10.48 9.75
CA SER A 333 -8.59 -11.74 10.21
C SER A 333 -8.47 -11.96 11.72
N ASP A 334 -7.53 -11.30 12.38
CA ASP A 334 -7.33 -11.31 13.83
C ASP A 334 -8.16 -10.24 14.56
N GLY A 335 -9.03 -9.51 13.86
CA GLY A 335 -9.83 -8.42 14.44
C GLY A 335 -9.08 -7.08 14.56
N SER A 336 -7.76 -7.05 14.35
CA SER A 336 -6.99 -5.80 14.44
C SER A 336 -7.33 -4.81 13.33
N LEU A 337 -7.14 -3.52 13.62
CA LEU A 337 -7.37 -2.44 12.67
C LEU A 337 -6.34 -2.48 11.54
N GLY A 338 -6.79 -2.89 10.36
CA GLY A 338 -6.05 -2.68 9.11
C GLY A 338 -5.92 -1.19 8.77
N GLY A 339 -4.92 -0.85 7.94
CA GLY A 339 -4.71 0.53 7.48
C GLY A 339 -5.98 1.21 6.96
N TYR A 340 -6.07 2.52 7.21
CA TYR A 340 -7.19 3.36 6.78
C TYR A 340 -6.62 4.61 6.12
N ARG A 341 -7.19 4.99 4.97
CA ARG A 341 -6.68 6.10 4.16
C ARG A 341 -6.56 7.39 4.96
N TRP A 342 -7.51 7.66 5.85
CA TRP A 342 -7.56 8.87 6.67
C TRP A 342 -7.07 8.68 8.11
N GLY A 343 -6.32 7.60 8.38
CA GLY A 343 -5.69 7.33 9.69
C GLY A 343 -6.50 6.40 10.60
N LEU A 344 -5.80 5.64 11.46
CA LEU A 344 -6.42 4.64 12.31
C LEU A 344 -7.37 5.25 13.35
N ASP A 345 -7.05 6.41 13.91
CA ASP A 345 -7.90 7.11 14.88
C ASP A 345 -9.31 7.40 14.33
N ARG A 346 -9.42 7.74 13.05
CA ARG A 346 -10.72 7.95 12.39
C ARG A 346 -11.47 6.64 12.21
N LYS A 347 -10.76 5.57 11.84
CA LYS A 347 -11.36 4.24 11.67
C LYS A 347 -11.90 3.71 12.99
N GLU A 348 -11.14 3.85 14.07
CA GLU A 348 -11.55 3.50 15.43
C GLU A 348 -12.80 4.28 15.85
N LYS A 349 -12.78 5.62 15.75
CA LYS A 349 -13.93 6.46 16.08
C LYS A 349 -15.21 6.08 15.32
N LEU A 350 -15.09 5.77 14.02
CA LEU A 350 -16.22 5.32 13.21
C LEU A 350 -16.78 3.98 13.71
N LEU A 351 -15.91 3.01 13.98
CA LEU A 351 -16.31 1.69 14.48
C LEU A 351 -16.97 1.79 15.87
N THR A 352 -16.36 2.54 16.79
CA THR A 352 -16.93 2.79 18.12
C THR A 352 -18.25 3.54 18.04
N GLY A 353 -18.37 4.54 17.17
CA GLY A 353 -19.62 5.27 16.93
C GLY A 353 -20.74 4.40 16.36
N GLU A 354 -20.38 3.33 15.65
CA GLU A 354 -21.31 2.31 15.17
C GLU A 354 -21.59 1.20 16.21
N GLY A 355 -21.01 1.26 17.41
CA GLY A 355 -21.20 0.27 18.47
C GLY A 355 -20.33 -0.98 18.36
N VAL A 356 -19.28 -0.97 17.54
CA VAL A 356 -18.32 -2.07 17.44
C VAL A 356 -17.36 -2.01 18.63
N ALA A 357 -17.35 -3.06 19.46
CA ALA A 357 -16.36 -3.23 20.52
C ALA A 357 -15.00 -3.56 19.90
N LEU A 358 -14.02 -2.70 20.14
CA LEU A 358 -12.63 -2.93 19.77
C LEU A 358 -11.87 -3.35 21.03
N GLU A 359 -11.27 -4.54 21.01
CA GLU A 359 -10.38 -4.96 22.09
C GLU A 359 -9.16 -4.02 22.12
N PRO A 360 -8.77 -3.48 23.30
CA PRO A 360 -7.60 -2.64 23.39
C PRO A 360 -6.36 -3.43 22.97
N ALA A 361 -5.49 -2.79 22.18
CA ALA A 361 -4.20 -3.37 21.83
C ALA A 361 -3.34 -3.49 23.10
N GLU A 362 -3.02 -4.72 23.52
CA GLU A 362 -2.09 -5.03 24.61
C GLU A 362 -0.67 -4.48 24.38
#